data_AF-A0A399Q9Z3-F1
#
_entry.id   AF-A0A399Q9Z3-F1
#
_cell.length_a   1.000
_cell.length_b   1.000
_cell.length_c   1.000
_cell.angle_alpha   90.00
_cell.angle_beta   90.00
_cell.angle_gamma   90.00
#
_symmetry.space_group_name_H-M   'P 1'
#
loop_
_entity.id
_entity.type
_entity.pdbx_description
1 polymer ?
#
loop_
_entity_poly.entity_id
_entity_poly.type
_entity_poly.pdbx_seq_one_letter_code
_entity_poly.pdbx_strand_id
1 'polypeptide(L)'
;MDPVLARFSPATREWFQGAFPGPTAAQTGAWEAVQRGSHALVVAPTGSGKTLAAFLWSIDRLASRPAPEDPMRRTRVLYVSPLKALAVDVERNLRSPLVGIVQTAKRLGAEPPEVTVGVRSGDTPAADRRSLAKTPPDILITTPESLFLMLTSAARETLAGVETIIVDEVHAVAATKRGSHLALSLERLDALLEKPAQRIGLSATVRPPEEVARFLGGRSPVSIVSPKNTKEFDLRVIVPVDDMTELGTTAPLEGSAAQGDAPQQGSIWPHVEEGIVDLVL
;
A
#
# COMPACT_ATOMS: atom_id res chain seq x y z
N MET A 1 -16.56 -13.07 -19.25
CA MET A 1 -16.43 -12.27 -18.01
C MET A 1 -15.64 -13.09 -17.02
N ASP A 2 -14.59 -12.53 -16.40
CA ASP A 2 -13.84 -13.27 -15.36
C ASP A 2 -14.79 -13.60 -14.20
N PRO A 3 -14.94 -14.88 -13.79
CA PRO A 3 -15.85 -15.29 -12.73
C PRO A 3 -15.64 -14.55 -11.40
N VAL A 4 -14.41 -14.10 -11.12
CA VAL A 4 -14.10 -13.39 -9.86
C VAL A 4 -14.79 -12.03 -9.77
N LEU A 5 -14.93 -11.35 -10.92
CA LEU A 5 -15.57 -10.03 -11.01
C LEU A 5 -17.09 -10.11 -10.78
N ALA A 6 -17.69 -11.27 -11.05
CA ALA A 6 -19.11 -11.52 -10.84
C ALA A 6 -19.53 -11.49 -9.36
N ARG A 7 -18.57 -11.48 -8.43
CA ARG A 7 -18.80 -11.44 -6.98
C ARG A 7 -18.72 -10.05 -6.37
N PHE A 8 -18.27 -9.06 -7.14
CA PHE A 8 -18.31 -7.66 -6.75
C PHE A 8 -19.70 -7.06 -7.03
N SER A 9 -20.06 -6.00 -6.31
CA SER A 9 -21.28 -5.24 -6.58
C SER A 9 -21.28 -4.67 -8.02
N PRO A 10 -22.46 -4.38 -8.60
CA PRO A 10 -22.56 -3.88 -9.97
C PRO A 10 -21.69 -2.64 -10.23
N ALA A 11 -21.69 -1.66 -9.31
CA ALA A 11 -20.93 -0.43 -9.47
C ALA A 11 -19.40 -0.68 -9.50
N THR A 12 -18.89 -1.50 -8.58
CA THR A 12 -17.46 -1.83 -8.55
C THR A 12 -17.04 -2.63 -9.77
N ARG A 13 -17.86 -3.58 -10.20
CA ARG A 13 -17.61 -4.41 -11.38
C ARG A 13 -17.54 -3.57 -12.65
N GLU A 14 -18.54 -2.73 -12.88
CA GLU A 14 -18.61 -1.90 -14.08
C GLU A 14 -17.52 -0.83 -14.11
N TRP A 15 -17.18 -0.24 -12.95
CA TRP A 15 -16.03 0.64 -12.85
C TRP A 15 -14.73 -0.07 -13.26
N PHE A 16 -14.46 -1.26 -12.69
CA PHE A 16 -13.23 -1.99 -12.97
C PHE A 16 -13.12 -2.37 -14.47
N GLN A 17 -14.23 -2.82 -15.07
CA GLN A 17 -14.29 -3.19 -16.49
C GLN A 17 -14.11 -2.00 -17.43
N GLY A 18 -14.53 -0.80 -17.02
CA GLY A 18 -14.27 0.43 -17.78
C GLY A 18 -12.85 0.96 -17.60
N ALA A 19 -12.21 0.69 -16.46
CA ALA A 19 -10.88 1.21 -16.12
C ALA A 19 -9.73 0.32 -16.61
N PHE A 20 -9.95 -1.00 -16.73
CA PHE A 20 -8.89 -1.97 -17.04
C PHE A 20 -9.36 -3.00 -18.07
N PRO A 21 -8.45 -3.52 -18.92
CA PRO A 21 -8.79 -4.58 -19.88
C PRO A 21 -9.18 -5.91 -19.20
N GLY A 22 -8.70 -6.15 -17.98
CA GLY A 22 -9.00 -7.33 -17.18
C GLY A 22 -8.16 -7.38 -15.91
N PRO A 23 -8.50 -8.27 -14.96
CA PRO A 23 -7.73 -8.41 -13.74
C PRO A 23 -6.41 -9.13 -13.97
N THR A 24 -5.38 -8.77 -13.19
CA THR A 24 -4.11 -9.50 -13.18
C THR A 24 -4.25 -10.82 -12.42
N ALA A 25 -3.36 -11.79 -12.68
CA ALA A 25 -3.35 -13.05 -11.93
C ALA A 25 -3.19 -12.85 -10.41
N ALA A 26 -2.46 -11.81 -9.99
CA ALA A 26 -2.32 -11.44 -8.58
C ALA A 26 -3.64 -10.93 -7.98
N GLN A 27 -4.38 -10.12 -8.73
CA GLN A 27 -5.70 -9.64 -8.35
C GLN A 27 -6.72 -10.78 -8.25
N THR A 28 -6.83 -11.62 -9.29
CA THR A 28 -7.75 -12.76 -9.29
C THR A 28 -7.50 -13.69 -8.10
N GLY A 29 -6.24 -14.12 -7.88
CA GLY A 29 -5.91 -15.01 -6.77
C GLY A 29 -6.14 -14.36 -5.39
N ALA A 30 -5.85 -13.07 -5.23
CA ALA A 30 -6.12 -12.35 -3.99
C ALA A 30 -7.62 -12.28 -3.69
N TRP A 31 -8.42 -11.89 -4.68
CA TRP A 31 -9.87 -11.76 -4.52
C TRP A 31 -10.54 -13.11 -4.25
N GLU A 32 -10.13 -14.18 -4.92
CA GLU A 32 -10.60 -15.52 -4.63
C GLU A 32 -10.32 -15.95 -3.18
N ALA A 33 -9.12 -15.67 -2.66
CA ALA A 33 -8.76 -15.99 -1.30
C ALA A 33 -9.58 -15.19 -0.28
N VAL A 34 -9.67 -13.86 -0.46
CA VAL A 34 -10.34 -12.99 0.52
C VAL A 34 -11.86 -13.16 0.51
N GLN A 35 -12.46 -13.48 -0.62
CA GLN A 35 -13.90 -13.77 -0.72
C GLN A 35 -14.30 -15.05 0.02
N ARG A 36 -13.38 -16.01 0.18
CA ARG A 36 -13.59 -17.21 1.02
C ARG A 36 -13.36 -16.96 2.51
N GLY A 37 -13.09 -15.71 2.91
CA GLY A 37 -12.78 -15.34 4.29
C GLY A 37 -11.36 -15.71 4.73
N SER A 38 -10.50 -16.22 3.84
CA SER A 38 -9.12 -16.56 4.17
C SER A 38 -8.24 -15.32 4.26
N HIS A 39 -7.20 -15.35 5.09
CA HIS A 39 -6.09 -14.41 4.95
C HIS A 39 -5.36 -14.66 3.62
N ALA A 40 -4.69 -13.63 3.10
CA ALA A 40 -3.96 -13.73 1.84
C ALA A 40 -2.58 -13.07 1.92
N LEU A 41 -1.55 -13.72 1.36
CA LEU A 41 -0.24 -13.11 1.11
C LEU A 41 -0.05 -12.99 -0.41
N VAL A 42 -0.07 -11.77 -0.93
CA VAL A 42 0.12 -11.50 -2.36
C VAL A 42 1.59 -11.18 -2.62
N VAL A 43 2.25 -12.08 -3.35
CA VAL A 43 3.66 -11.96 -3.76
C VAL A 43 3.69 -11.70 -5.27
N ALA A 44 3.84 -10.43 -5.65
CA ALA A 44 3.84 -10.02 -7.05
C ALA A 44 4.71 -8.76 -7.26
N PRO A 45 5.40 -8.62 -8.41
CA PRO A 45 6.27 -7.48 -8.66
C PRO A 45 5.48 -6.16 -8.75
N THR A 46 6.20 -5.05 -8.69
CA THR A 46 5.65 -3.72 -8.97
C THR A 46 4.98 -3.68 -10.34
N GLY A 47 3.84 -2.98 -10.43
CA GLY A 47 3.01 -2.92 -11.64
C GLY A 47 1.97 -4.05 -11.76
N SER A 48 1.96 -5.04 -10.85
CA SER A 48 0.99 -6.16 -10.91
C SER A 48 -0.40 -5.84 -10.33
N GLY A 49 -0.67 -4.58 -9.97
CA GLY A 49 -1.94 -4.16 -9.40
C GLY A 49 -2.19 -4.60 -7.94
N LYS A 50 -1.12 -4.82 -7.14
CA LYS A 50 -1.20 -5.25 -5.73
C LYS A 50 -2.13 -4.39 -4.87
N THR A 51 -2.14 -3.07 -5.07
CA THR A 51 -3.01 -2.16 -4.33
C THR A 51 -4.48 -2.52 -4.54
N LEU A 52 -4.95 -2.67 -5.79
CA LEU A 52 -6.33 -3.09 -6.06
C LEU A 52 -6.59 -4.56 -5.67
N ALA A 53 -5.57 -5.42 -5.72
CA ALA A 53 -5.67 -6.79 -5.21
C ALA A 53 -6.05 -6.80 -3.71
N ALA A 54 -5.50 -5.86 -2.94
CA ALA A 54 -5.76 -5.72 -1.49
C ALA A 54 -7.04 -4.94 -1.17
N PHE A 55 -7.25 -3.81 -1.85
CA PHE A 55 -8.28 -2.85 -1.47
C PHE A 55 -9.63 -3.06 -2.13
N LEU A 56 -9.69 -3.55 -3.37
CA LEU A 56 -10.93 -3.49 -4.15
C LEU A 56 -12.06 -4.27 -3.49
N TRP A 57 -11.75 -5.42 -2.89
CA TRP A 57 -12.72 -6.21 -2.13
C TRP A 57 -13.26 -5.44 -0.92
N SER A 58 -12.37 -4.79 -0.17
CA SER A 58 -12.76 -4.01 0.99
C SER A 58 -13.58 -2.77 0.59
N ILE A 59 -13.16 -2.05 -0.47
CA ILE A 59 -13.91 -0.91 -1.01
C ILE A 59 -15.31 -1.33 -1.45
N ASP A 60 -15.45 -2.46 -2.15
CA ASP A 60 -16.76 -2.97 -2.56
C ASP A 60 -17.67 -3.24 -1.37
N ARG A 61 -17.14 -3.81 -0.28
CA ARG A 61 -17.91 -4.05 0.95
C ARG A 61 -18.27 -2.75 1.67
N LEU A 62 -17.39 -1.76 1.68
CA LEU A 62 -17.68 -0.43 2.24
C LEU A 62 -18.75 0.31 1.42
N ALA A 63 -18.72 0.14 0.09
CA ALA A 63 -19.63 0.79 -0.84
C ALA A 63 -21.01 0.13 -0.92
N SER A 64 -21.08 -1.20 -0.73
CA SER A 64 -22.32 -1.97 -0.85
C SER A 64 -23.04 -2.21 0.47
N ARG A 65 -22.45 -1.84 1.60
CA ARG A 65 -23.03 -2.02 2.94
C ARG A 65 -23.18 -0.66 3.63
N PRO A 66 -24.28 -0.44 4.35
CA PRO A 66 -24.46 0.79 5.09
C PRO A 66 -23.32 0.99 6.09
N ALA A 67 -23.03 2.25 6.40
CA ALA A 67 -22.14 2.58 7.50
C ALA A 67 -22.73 2.04 8.82
N PRO A 68 -21.89 1.59 9.78
CA PRO A 68 -22.37 1.20 11.09
C PRO A 68 -23.12 2.34 11.79
N GLU A 69 -24.17 2.00 12.55
CA GLU A 69 -24.95 3.00 13.32
C GLU A 69 -24.08 3.69 14.38
N ASP A 70 -23.16 2.96 15.00
CA ASP A 70 -22.16 3.51 15.90
C ASP A 70 -20.99 4.13 15.10
N PRO A 71 -20.81 5.45 15.12
CA PRO A 71 -19.72 6.11 14.40
C PRO A 71 -18.33 5.66 14.85
N MET A 72 -18.16 5.16 16.09
CA MET A 72 -16.89 4.64 16.57
C MET A 72 -16.49 3.33 15.89
N ARG A 73 -17.45 2.60 15.31
CA ARG A 73 -17.18 1.38 14.55
C ARG A 73 -16.98 1.63 13.05
N ARG A 74 -16.87 2.90 12.63
CA ARG A 74 -16.74 3.27 11.22
C ARG A 74 -15.46 2.75 10.57
N THR A 75 -14.32 2.71 11.30
CA THR A 75 -13.07 2.14 10.76
C THR A 75 -13.24 0.66 10.53
N ARG A 76 -13.35 0.28 9.25
CA ARG A 76 -13.58 -1.12 8.83
C ARG A 76 -12.35 -1.67 8.09
N VAL A 77 -11.50 -0.81 7.54
CA VAL A 77 -10.25 -1.20 6.88
C VAL A 77 -9.06 -0.48 7.51
N LEU A 78 -8.09 -1.25 7.97
CA LEU A 78 -6.83 -0.75 8.49
C LEU A 78 -5.70 -1.08 7.51
N TYR A 79 -5.04 -0.07 6.97
CA TYR A 79 -3.86 -0.24 6.13
C TYR A 79 -2.61 0.16 6.93
N VAL A 80 -1.65 -0.75 7.04
CA VAL A 80 -0.40 -0.57 7.79
C VAL A 80 0.76 -0.56 6.80
N SER A 81 1.41 0.59 6.67
CA SER A 81 2.64 0.74 5.89
C SER A 81 3.87 0.81 6.80
N PRO A 82 4.95 0.05 6.52
CA PRO A 82 6.21 0.21 7.22
C PRO A 82 6.94 1.50 6.82
N LEU A 83 6.61 2.09 5.67
CA LEU A 83 7.24 3.30 5.14
C LEU A 83 6.26 4.48 5.17
N LYS A 84 6.65 5.59 5.81
CA LYS A 84 5.81 6.80 5.90
C LYS A 84 5.46 7.37 4.52
N ALA A 85 6.42 7.44 3.60
CA ALA A 85 6.20 7.97 2.26
C ALA A 85 5.08 7.24 1.52
N LEU A 86 4.99 5.92 1.69
CA LEU A 86 4.00 5.08 1.03
C LEU A 86 2.57 5.32 1.54
N ALA A 87 2.39 5.84 2.76
CA ALA A 87 1.06 6.12 3.31
C ALA A 87 0.30 7.20 2.51
N VAL A 88 1.00 8.28 2.15
CA VAL A 88 0.43 9.39 1.35
C VAL A 88 0.16 8.93 -0.09
N ASP A 89 1.07 8.14 -0.66
CA ASP A 89 0.91 7.60 -2.01
C ASP A 89 -0.31 6.68 -2.10
N VAL A 90 -0.55 5.85 -1.08
CA VAL A 90 -1.72 4.97 -1.03
C VAL A 90 -3.01 5.77 -0.93
N GLU A 91 -3.07 6.80 -0.10
CA GLU A 91 -4.24 7.68 -0.02
C GLU A 91 -4.57 8.29 -1.39
N ARG A 92 -3.55 8.80 -2.11
CA ARG A 92 -3.72 9.34 -3.46
C ARG A 92 -4.21 8.27 -4.44
N ASN A 93 -3.63 7.07 -4.38
CA ASN A 93 -4.00 5.95 -5.26
C ASN A 93 -5.41 5.43 -5.01
N LEU A 94 -5.95 5.59 -3.80
CA LEU A 94 -7.33 5.23 -3.47
C LEU A 94 -8.37 6.21 -4.02
N ARG A 95 -7.99 7.45 -4.40
CA ARG A 95 -8.95 8.42 -4.92
C ARG A 95 -9.62 7.95 -6.21
N SER A 96 -8.85 7.38 -7.14
CA SER A 96 -9.35 6.91 -8.43
C SER A 96 -10.46 5.83 -8.29
N PRO A 97 -10.24 4.71 -7.57
CA PRO A 97 -11.30 3.72 -7.37
C PRO A 97 -12.50 4.28 -6.61
N LEU A 98 -12.29 5.06 -5.55
CA LEU A 98 -13.40 5.61 -4.75
C LEU A 98 -14.30 6.53 -5.58
N VAL A 99 -13.71 7.51 -6.28
CA VAL A 99 -14.46 8.42 -7.14
C VAL A 99 -15.12 7.67 -8.29
N GLY A 100 -14.40 6.75 -8.93
CA GLY A 100 -14.92 5.99 -10.07
C GLY A 100 -16.11 5.10 -9.70
N ILE A 101 -16.07 4.43 -8.55
CA ILE A 101 -17.17 3.62 -8.04
C ILE A 101 -18.38 4.49 -7.69
N VAL A 102 -18.17 5.65 -7.05
CA VAL A 102 -19.24 6.62 -6.77
C VAL A 102 -19.94 7.09 -8.05
N GLN A 103 -19.19 7.48 -9.07
CA GLN A 103 -19.77 7.94 -10.34
C GLN A 103 -20.52 6.80 -11.06
N THR A 104 -19.99 5.58 -10.99
CA THR A 104 -20.62 4.41 -11.58
C THR A 104 -21.92 4.05 -10.84
N ALA A 105 -21.93 4.12 -9.51
CA ALA A 105 -23.14 3.92 -8.71
C ALA A 105 -24.24 4.93 -9.08
N LYS A 106 -23.89 6.21 -9.22
CA LYS A 106 -24.84 7.25 -9.68
C LYS A 106 -25.40 6.96 -11.07
N ARG A 107 -24.54 6.57 -12.02
CA ARG A 107 -24.94 6.21 -13.38
C ARG A 107 -25.91 5.02 -13.40
N LEU A 108 -25.71 4.07 -12.50
CA LEU A 108 -26.56 2.90 -12.31
C LEU A 108 -27.84 3.18 -11.51
N GLY A 109 -28.06 4.42 -11.05
CA GLY A 109 -29.24 4.80 -10.26
C GLY A 109 -29.20 4.31 -8.80
N ALA A 110 -28.03 3.89 -8.31
CA ALA A 110 -27.82 3.52 -6.91
C ALA A 110 -27.42 4.74 -6.06
N GLU A 111 -27.66 4.64 -4.75
CA GLU A 111 -27.18 5.66 -3.79
C GLU A 111 -25.64 5.69 -3.79
N PRO A 112 -25.02 6.88 -3.95
CA PRO A 112 -23.57 6.98 -4.02
C PRO A 112 -22.94 6.65 -2.65
N PRO A 113 -21.95 5.73 -2.59
CA PRO A 113 -21.31 5.38 -1.35
C PRO A 113 -20.40 6.51 -0.82
N GLU A 114 -20.47 6.79 0.47
CA GLU A 114 -19.60 7.77 1.14
C GLU A 114 -18.47 7.07 1.92
N VAL A 115 -17.40 6.72 1.21
CA VAL A 115 -16.23 6.07 1.82
C VAL A 115 -15.17 7.11 2.15
N THR A 116 -14.83 7.21 3.44
CA THR A 116 -13.83 8.17 3.94
C THR A 116 -12.47 7.50 4.16
N VAL A 117 -11.39 8.25 3.90
CA VAL A 117 -10.00 7.80 4.10
C VAL A 117 -9.31 8.78 5.04
N GLY A 118 -8.54 8.27 6.00
CA GLY A 118 -7.72 9.09 6.88
C GLY A 118 -6.33 8.50 7.10
N VAL A 119 -5.34 9.38 7.33
CA VAL A 119 -3.95 8.99 7.57
C VAL A 119 -3.55 9.35 9.00
N ARG A 120 -3.04 8.36 9.73
CA ARG A 120 -2.50 8.51 11.08
C ARG A 120 -1.04 8.03 11.14
N SER A 121 -0.11 8.96 11.19
CA SER A 121 1.31 8.70 11.36
C SER A 121 1.88 9.50 12.53
N GLY A 122 3.19 9.38 12.74
CA GLY A 122 3.93 10.26 13.67
C GLY A 122 3.92 11.74 13.25
N ASP A 123 3.67 12.03 11.98
CA ASP A 123 3.68 13.40 11.43
C ASP A 123 2.27 14.03 11.42
N THR A 124 1.23 13.27 11.77
CA THR A 124 -0.15 13.78 11.83
C THR A 124 -0.28 14.83 12.95
N PRO A 125 -0.69 16.07 12.63
CA PRO A 125 -0.90 17.14 13.61
C PRO A 125 -1.88 16.77 14.71
N ALA A 126 -1.70 17.33 15.91
CA ALA A 126 -2.56 17.03 17.07
C ALA A 126 -4.05 17.34 16.83
N ALA A 127 -4.38 18.34 16.00
CA ALA A 127 -5.74 18.63 15.60
C ALA A 127 -6.35 17.48 14.79
N ASP A 128 -5.66 17.02 13.75
CA ASP A 128 -6.11 15.92 12.89
C ASP A 128 -6.19 14.61 13.68
N ARG A 129 -5.25 14.38 14.60
CA ARG A 129 -5.28 13.24 15.52
C ARG A 129 -6.55 13.20 16.39
N ARG A 130 -7.05 14.36 16.82
CA ARG A 130 -8.31 14.48 17.57
C ARG A 130 -9.51 14.33 16.65
N SER A 131 -9.44 14.87 15.44
CA SER A 131 -10.48 14.71 14.41
C SER A 131 -10.71 13.23 14.11
N LEU A 132 -9.65 12.47 13.79
CA LEU A 132 -9.74 11.03 13.54
C LEU A 132 -10.27 10.23 14.74
N ALA A 133 -10.01 10.67 15.98
CA ALA A 133 -10.55 10.01 17.16
C ALA A 133 -12.05 10.29 17.37
N LYS A 134 -12.53 11.48 16.99
CA LYS A 134 -13.93 11.90 17.11
C LYS A 134 -14.79 11.40 15.95
N THR A 135 -14.24 11.40 14.75
CA THR A 135 -14.89 11.01 13.49
C THR A 135 -13.94 10.10 12.72
N PRO A 136 -13.86 8.81 13.10
CA PRO A 136 -12.95 7.89 12.45
C PRO A 136 -13.35 7.61 10.99
N PRO A 137 -12.37 7.42 10.09
CA PRO A 137 -12.63 7.16 8.68
C PRO A 137 -13.03 5.69 8.44
N ASP A 138 -13.57 5.37 7.27
CA ASP A 138 -13.83 3.98 6.86
C ASP A 138 -12.53 3.20 6.61
N ILE A 139 -11.55 3.87 5.98
CA ILE A 139 -10.21 3.36 5.72
C ILE A 139 -9.19 4.19 6.50
N LEU A 140 -8.50 3.56 7.45
CA LEU A 140 -7.42 4.18 8.21
C LEU A 140 -6.06 3.68 7.70
N ILE A 141 -5.24 4.61 7.20
CA ILE A 141 -3.85 4.37 6.80
C ILE A 141 -2.95 4.74 7.98
N THR A 142 -2.07 3.85 8.41
CA THR A 142 -1.21 4.06 9.58
C THR A 142 0.15 3.37 9.46
N THR A 143 1.01 3.58 10.46
CA THR A 143 2.29 2.86 10.63
C THR A 143 2.21 1.88 11.80
N PRO A 144 3.10 0.86 11.89
CA PRO A 144 3.14 -0.05 13.04
C PRO A 144 3.23 0.68 14.38
N GLU A 145 4.06 1.71 14.47
CA GLU A 145 4.25 2.50 15.68
C GLU A 145 2.98 3.30 16.03
N SER A 146 2.35 3.91 15.04
CA SER A 146 1.14 4.72 15.24
C SER A 146 -0.05 3.85 15.64
N LEU A 147 -0.17 2.64 15.06
CA LEU A 147 -1.15 1.63 15.47
C LEU A 147 -0.98 1.26 16.94
N PHE A 148 0.25 0.98 17.38
CA PHE A 148 0.52 0.68 18.79
C PHE A 148 0.11 1.81 19.74
N LEU A 149 0.39 3.07 19.37
CA LEU A 149 -0.04 4.22 20.15
C LEU A 149 -1.57 4.33 20.23
N MET A 150 -2.28 4.04 19.14
CA MET A 150 -3.75 4.00 19.16
C MET A 150 -4.28 2.90 20.06
N LEU A 151 -3.76 1.67 19.94
CA LEU A 151 -4.16 0.51 20.76
C LEU A 151 -3.88 0.69 22.26
N THR A 152 -2.99 1.62 22.61
CA THR A 152 -2.58 1.91 23.99
C THR A 152 -3.14 3.26 24.47
N SER A 153 -4.20 3.76 23.82
CA SER A 153 -4.94 4.96 24.22
C SER A 153 -6.44 4.78 23.99
N ALA A 154 -7.26 5.78 24.35
CA ALA A 154 -8.70 5.78 24.07
C ALA A 154 -9.02 5.67 22.57
N ALA A 155 -8.09 6.06 21.69
CA ALA A 155 -8.27 5.93 20.24
C ALA A 155 -8.48 4.48 19.78
N ARG A 156 -8.14 3.47 20.59
CA ARG A 156 -8.43 2.05 20.29
C ARG A 156 -9.91 1.77 20.06
N GLU A 157 -10.81 2.55 20.65
CA GLU A 157 -12.26 2.39 20.49
C GLU A 157 -12.68 2.58 19.04
N THR A 158 -12.00 3.47 18.30
CA THR A 158 -12.24 3.70 16.87
C THR A 158 -11.85 2.52 15.97
N LEU A 159 -11.15 1.52 16.51
CA LEU A 159 -10.69 0.33 15.78
C LEU A 159 -11.56 -0.89 16.03
N ALA A 160 -12.58 -0.81 16.89
CA ALA A 160 -13.44 -1.94 17.26
C ALA A 160 -14.38 -2.43 16.14
N GLY A 161 -14.39 -1.72 15.00
CA GLY A 161 -15.11 -2.10 13.78
C GLY A 161 -14.23 -2.67 12.67
N VAL A 162 -12.92 -2.83 12.89
CA VAL A 162 -11.99 -3.26 11.82
C VAL A 162 -12.31 -4.68 11.39
N GLU A 163 -12.52 -4.86 10.09
CA GLU A 163 -12.82 -6.16 9.49
C GLU A 163 -11.68 -6.67 8.62
N THR A 164 -10.85 -5.76 8.10
CA THR A 164 -9.73 -6.10 7.20
C THR A 164 -8.50 -5.30 7.56
N ILE A 165 -7.37 -5.99 7.66
CA ILE A 165 -6.05 -5.39 7.88
C ILE A 165 -5.18 -5.68 6.67
N ILE A 166 -4.68 -4.64 6.02
CA ILE A 166 -3.73 -4.73 4.92
C ILE A 166 -2.35 -4.36 5.46
N VAL A 167 -1.38 -5.24 5.31
CA VAL A 167 0.02 -5.01 5.70
C VAL A 167 0.86 -4.94 4.42
N ASP A 168 1.26 -3.73 4.03
CA ASP A 168 2.09 -3.55 2.85
C ASP A 168 3.57 -3.75 3.17
N GLU A 169 4.34 -4.10 2.14
CA GLU A 169 5.75 -4.47 2.18
C GLU A 169 6.10 -5.32 3.41
N VAL A 170 5.32 -6.39 3.62
CA VAL A 170 5.41 -7.24 4.82
C VAL A 170 6.83 -7.82 5.01
N HIS A 171 7.56 -8.03 3.92
CA HIS A 171 8.95 -8.49 3.94
C HIS A 171 9.89 -7.52 4.68
N ALA A 172 9.61 -6.23 4.65
CA ALA A 172 10.42 -5.20 5.29
C ALA A 172 10.36 -5.24 6.82
N VAL A 173 9.35 -5.91 7.38
CA VAL A 173 9.17 -6.02 8.84
C VAL A 173 9.27 -7.45 9.36
N ALA A 174 8.95 -8.47 8.56
CA ALA A 174 8.80 -9.86 9.01
C ALA A 174 9.99 -10.40 9.84
N ALA A 175 11.24 -10.08 9.45
CA ALA A 175 12.45 -10.56 10.10
C ALA A 175 13.06 -9.58 11.13
N THR A 176 12.25 -8.69 11.72
CA THR A 176 12.75 -7.62 12.60
C THR A 176 12.00 -7.55 13.93
N LYS A 177 12.60 -6.89 14.94
CA LYS A 177 11.91 -6.56 16.19
C LYS A 177 10.69 -5.66 15.95
N ARG A 178 10.75 -4.80 14.93
CA ARG A 178 9.61 -3.98 14.48
C ARG A 178 8.46 -4.85 14.00
N GLY A 179 8.75 -5.92 13.27
CA GLY A 179 7.77 -6.94 12.89
C GLY A 179 7.21 -7.68 14.10
N SER A 180 8.06 -8.09 15.05
CA SER A 180 7.59 -8.73 16.29
C SER A 180 6.61 -7.83 17.06
N HIS A 181 6.90 -6.53 17.11
CA HIS A 181 6.03 -5.53 17.71
C HIS A 181 4.71 -5.34 16.93
N LEU A 182 4.76 -5.33 15.59
CA LEU A 182 3.57 -5.32 14.74
C LEU A 182 2.71 -6.56 14.98
N ALA A 183 3.29 -7.76 14.99
CA ALA A 183 2.57 -9.01 15.22
C ALA A 183 1.79 -8.97 16.54
N LEU A 184 2.42 -8.53 17.64
CA LEU A 184 1.74 -8.35 18.93
C LEU A 184 0.64 -7.28 18.88
N SER A 185 0.85 -6.20 18.12
CA SER A 185 -0.17 -5.16 17.94
C SER A 185 -1.39 -5.68 17.17
N LEU A 186 -1.19 -6.55 16.17
CA LEU A 186 -2.27 -7.19 15.43
C LEU A 186 -3.07 -8.15 16.32
N GLU A 187 -2.40 -8.96 17.15
CA GLU A 187 -3.09 -9.83 18.12
C GLU A 187 -3.88 -9.03 19.17
N ARG A 188 -3.33 -7.89 19.63
CA ARG A 188 -4.06 -6.97 20.52
C ARG A 188 -5.28 -6.36 19.85
N LEU A 189 -5.18 -6.02 18.56
CA LEU A 189 -6.33 -5.53 17.81
C LEU A 189 -7.39 -6.63 17.69
N ASP A 190 -7.01 -7.85 17.30
CA ASP A 190 -7.96 -8.96 17.19
C ASP A 190 -8.67 -9.28 18.51
N ALA A 191 -7.99 -9.13 19.65
CA ALA A 191 -8.61 -9.27 20.97
C ALA A 191 -9.65 -8.18 21.32
N LEU A 192 -9.68 -7.05 20.60
CA LEU A 192 -10.70 -6.00 20.73
C LEU A 192 -11.91 -6.23 19.82
N LEU A 193 -11.78 -7.12 18.82
CA LEU A 193 -12.80 -7.37 17.82
C LEU A 193 -13.70 -8.54 18.24
N GLU A 194 -14.96 -8.53 17.80
CA GLU A 194 -15.87 -9.68 17.97
C GLU A 194 -15.35 -10.94 17.27
N LYS A 195 -14.62 -10.75 16.17
CA LYS A 195 -13.92 -11.79 15.43
C LYS A 195 -12.59 -11.22 14.90
N PRO A 196 -11.53 -12.02 14.81
CA PRO A 196 -10.26 -11.57 14.23
C PRO A 196 -10.44 -10.98 12.83
N ALA A 197 -9.73 -9.90 12.53
CA ALA A 197 -9.81 -9.25 11.24
C ALA A 197 -9.14 -10.10 10.14
N GLN A 198 -9.65 -9.99 8.91
CA GLN A 198 -9.01 -10.62 7.76
C GLN A 198 -7.70 -9.90 7.41
N ARG A 199 -6.58 -10.61 7.42
CA ARG A 199 -5.25 -10.06 7.11
C ARG A 199 -4.87 -10.29 5.64
N ILE A 200 -4.43 -9.23 4.96
CA ILE A 200 -3.92 -9.24 3.59
C ILE A 200 -2.51 -8.67 3.60
N GLY A 201 -1.51 -9.50 3.31
CA GLY A 201 -0.11 -9.08 3.20
C GLY A 201 0.27 -8.82 1.75
N LEU A 202 1.02 -7.77 1.49
CA LEU A 202 1.55 -7.44 0.17
C LEU A 202 3.07 -7.43 0.21
N SER A 203 3.69 -8.01 -0.83
CA SER A 203 5.14 -7.92 -1.00
C SER A 203 5.53 -8.10 -2.47
N ALA A 204 6.60 -7.43 -2.88
CA ALA A 204 7.24 -7.70 -4.17
C ALA A 204 8.16 -8.92 -4.14
N THR A 205 8.85 -9.12 -3.02
CA THR A 205 9.91 -10.12 -2.87
C THR A 205 9.70 -10.85 -1.54
N VAL A 206 9.53 -12.16 -1.59
CA VAL A 206 9.40 -12.97 -0.38
C VAL A 206 10.11 -14.29 -0.57
N ARG A 207 10.97 -14.63 0.40
CA ARG A 207 11.60 -15.95 0.49
C ARG A 207 11.97 -16.27 1.94
N PRO A 208 11.53 -17.40 2.51
CA PRO A 208 10.47 -18.30 2.02
C PRO A 208 9.07 -17.69 2.22
N PRO A 209 8.12 -17.83 1.26
CA PRO A 209 6.78 -17.26 1.37
C PRO A 209 5.96 -17.82 2.53
N GLU A 210 6.22 -19.06 2.95
CA GLU A 210 5.53 -19.74 4.05
C GLU A 210 5.84 -19.07 5.40
N GLU A 211 7.07 -18.62 5.63
CA GLU A 211 7.44 -17.95 6.88
C GLU A 211 6.82 -16.56 7.00
N VAL A 212 6.74 -15.82 5.89
CA VAL A 212 6.08 -14.52 5.87
C VAL A 212 4.56 -14.67 5.98
N ALA A 213 4.00 -15.72 5.40
CA ALA A 213 2.60 -16.08 5.59
C ALA A 213 2.30 -16.42 7.06
N ARG A 214 3.19 -17.19 7.72
CA ARG A 214 3.10 -17.49 9.15
C ARG A 214 3.22 -16.23 10.01
N PHE A 215 4.12 -15.31 9.67
CA PHE A 215 4.23 -14.00 10.32
C PHE A 215 2.93 -13.20 10.21
N LEU A 216 2.34 -13.14 9.01
CA LEU A 216 1.11 -12.39 8.74
C LEU A 216 -0.11 -12.98 9.48
N GLY A 217 -0.36 -14.27 9.30
CA GLY A 217 -1.54 -14.95 9.83
C GLY A 217 -1.44 -15.38 11.29
N GLY A 218 -0.24 -15.37 11.87
CA GLY A 218 0.00 -15.90 13.20
C GLY A 218 -0.37 -17.38 13.27
N ARG A 219 -1.46 -17.69 13.98
CA ARG A 219 -2.00 -19.05 14.10
C ARG A 219 -3.00 -19.42 12.99
N SER A 220 -3.50 -18.43 12.25
CA SER A 220 -4.50 -18.62 11.20
C SER A 220 -3.84 -18.97 9.87
N PRO A 221 -4.46 -19.84 9.06
CA PRO A 221 -3.94 -20.18 7.74
C PRO A 221 -3.99 -18.97 6.80
N VAL A 222 -3.00 -18.88 5.91
CA VAL A 222 -2.88 -17.81 4.92
C VAL A 222 -2.75 -18.43 3.53
N SER A 223 -3.58 -17.98 2.59
CA SER A 223 -3.46 -18.35 1.18
C SER A 223 -2.33 -17.55 0.54
N ILE A 224 -1.30 -18.24 0.04
CA ILE A 224 -0.19 -17.60 -0.67
C ILE A 224 -0.56 -17.44 -2.15
N VAL A 225 -0.64 -16.20 -2.61
CA VAL A 225 -0.93 -15.84 -4.00
C VAL A 225 0.37 -15.37 -4.65
N SER A 226 1.05 -16.28 -5.32
CA SER A 226 2.33 -16.01 -6.01
C SER A 226 2.25 -16.50 -7.45
N PRO A 227 1.60 -15.74 -8.36
CA PRO A 227 1.59 -16.07 -9.78
C PRO A 227 3.02 -15.99 -10.35
N LYS A 228 3.29 -16.75 -11.41
CA LYS A 228 4.59 -16.70 -12.10
C LYS A 228 4.90 -15.28 -12.55
N ASN A 229 6.07 -14.79 -12.17
CA ASN A 229 6.55 -13.48 -12.57
C ASN A 229 7.16 -13.56 -13.99
N THR A 230 6.61 -12.80 -14.93
CA THR A 230 7.13 -12.69 -16.30
C THR A 230 7.86 -11.36 -16.54
N LYS A 231 8.21 -10.61 -15.48
CA LYS A 231 8.88 -9.33 -15.62
C LYS A 231 10.32 -9.55 -16.08
N GLU A 232 10.57 -9.24 -17.34
CA GLU A 232 11.91 -9.09 -17.88
C GLU A 232 12.46 -7.71 -17.47
N PHE A 233 13.71 -7.69 -17.01
CA PHE A 233 14.40 -6.45 -16.70
C PHE A 233 15.47 -6.21 -17.78
N ASP A 234 15.39 -5.08 -18.49
CA ASP A 234 16.51 -4.55 -19.28
C ASP A 234 17.42 -3.75 -18.34
N LEU A 235 18.30 -4.47 -17.63
CA LEU A 235 19.27 -3.84 -16.73
C LEU A 235 20.58 -3.61 -17.49
N ARG A 236 21.09 -2.39 -17.42
CA ARG A 236 22.40 -2.03 -17.96
C ARG A 236 23.26 -1.43 -16.85
N VAL A 237 24.51 -1.86 -16.77
CA VAL A 237 25.53 -1.23 -15.94
C VAL A 237 26.38 -0.40 -16.88
N ILE A 238 26.22 0.92 -16.80
CA ILE A 238 26.88 1.88 -17.69
C ILE A 238 27.95 2.60 -16.88
N VAL A 239 29.18 2.55 -17.36
CA VAL A 239 30.25 3.43 -16.90
C VAL A 239 30.36 4.54 -17.94
N PRO A 240 30.01 5.80 -17.60
CA PRO A 240 29.94 6.90 -18.56
C PRO A 240 31.32 7.47 -18.93
N VAL A 241 32.39 6.90 -18.39
CA VAL A 241 33.78 7.29 -18.60
C VAL A 241 34.62 6.04 -18.83
N ASP A 242 35.70 6.18 -19.61
CA ASP A 242 36.60 5.06 -19.92
C ASP A 242 37.38 4.55 -18.69
N ASP A 243 37.75 5.46 -17.78
CA ASP A 243 38.44 5.14 -16.53
C ASP A 243 37.92 6.00 -15.36
N MET A 244 37.37 5.36 -14.33
CA MET A 244 36.85 6.04 -13.13
C MET A 244 37.94 6.61 -12.22
N THR A 245 39.21 6.25 -12.43
CA THR A 245 40.36 6.80 -11.71
C THR A 245 40.89 8.08 -12.32
N GLU A 246 40.53 8.35 -13.59
CA GLU A 246 40.96 9.52 -14.36
C GLU A 246 39.75 10.34 -14.83
N LEU A 247 38.99 10.90 -13.87
CA LEU A 247 37.82 11.76 -14.16
C LEU A 247 38.17 13.14 -14.74
N GLY A 248 39.45 13.40 -15.02
CA GLY A 248 39.96 14.69 -15.47
C GLY A 248 39.81 15.80 -14.43
N THR A 249 39.93 17.05 -14.89
CA THR A 249 39.64 18.26 -14.11
C THR A 249 38.51 19.02 -14.77
N THR A 250 37.39 19.21 -14.08
CA THR A 250 36.27 20.01 -14.59
C THR A 250 36.59 21.50 -14.46
N ALA A 251 36.40 22.27 -15.53
CA ALA A 251 36.45 23.72 -15.45
C ALA A 251 35.37 24.24 -14.49
N PRO A 252 35.63 25.29 -13.69
CA PRO A 252 34.63 25.81 -12.78
C PRO A 252 33.38 26.25 -13.54
N LEU A 253 32.19 25.86 -13.05
CA LEU A 253 30.92 26.38 -13.55
C LEU A 253 30.92 27.91 -13.40
N GLU A 254 30.71 28.63 -14.51
CA GLU A 254 30.57 30.09 -14.50
C GLU A 254 29.43 30.49 -13.56
N GLY A 255 29.78 31.12 -12.44
CA GLY A 255 28.85 31.56 -11.39
C GLY A 255 28.98 30.87 -10.04
N SER A 256 29.89 29.90 -9.85
CA SER A 256 30.12 29.32 -8.52
C SER A 256 30.88 30.31 -7.62
N ALA A 257 30.28 30.71 -6.49
CA ALA A 257 30.84 31.68 -5.54
C ALA A 257 31.96 31.10 -4.64
N ALA A 258 32.67 30.06 -5.09
CA ALA A 258 33.78 29.47 -4.36
C ALA A 258 35.09 30.09 -4.86
N GLN A 259 35.65 31.02 -4.06
CA GLN A 259 36.99 31.55 -4.25
C GLN A 259 38.03 30.45 -4.05
N GLY A 260 38.69 30.02 -5.14
CA GLY A 260 39.90 29.20 -5.08
C GLY A 260 40.24 28.56 -6.44
N ASP A 261 41.36 28.98 -7.04
CA ASP A 261 41.99 28.40 -8.26
C ASP A 261 42.61 27.00 -8.02
N ALA A 262 41.94 26.13 -7.27
CA ALA A 262 42.38 24.74 -7.10
C ALA A 262 41.57 23.83 -8.03
N PRO A 263 42.22 22.98 -8.85
CA PRO A 263 41.50 22.01 -9.67
C PRO A 263 40.65 21.11 -8.77
N GLN A 264 39.32 21.13 -8.96
CA GLN A 264 38.44 20.17 -8.33
C GLN A 264 38.66 18.80 -8.99
N GLN A 265 38.66 17.75 -8.17
CA GLN A 265 38.61 16.36 -8.63
C GLN A 265 37.47 16.26 -9.67
N GLY A 266 37.78 15.73 -10.86
CA GLY A 266 36.82 15.61 -11.94
C GLY A 266 35.53 14.92 -11.49
N SER A 267 34.40 15.43 -11.96
CA SER A 267 33.08 14.93 -11.63
C SER A 267 32.58 14.02 -12.75
N ILE A 268 31.97 12.89 -12.38
CA ILE A 268 31.32 11.98 -13.33
C ILE A 268 29.95 12.52 -13.81
N TRP A 269 29.37 13.50 -13.10
CA TRP A 269 28.02 13.98 -13.34
C TRP A 269 27.77 14.56 -14.74
N PRO A 270 28.68 15.36 -15.34
CA PRO A 270 28.47 15.86 -16.71
C PRO A 270 28.31 14.73 -17.73
N HIS A 271 29.12 13.67 -17.62
CA HIS A 271 29.04 12.50 -18.51
C HIS A 271 27.76 11.68 -18.28
N VAL A 272 27.29 11.61 -17.03
CA VAL A 272 26.00 11.00 -16.69
C VAL A 272 24.84 11.83 -17.27
N GLU A 273 24.89 13.15 -17.14
CA GLU A 273 23.86 14.05 -17.67
C GLU A 273 23.75 13.95 -19.20
N GLU A 274 24.88 14.00 -19.91
CA GLU A 274 24.93 13.81 -21.37
C GLU A 274 24.36 12.45 -21.78
N GLY A 275 24.81 11.37 -21.13
CA GLY A 275 24.31 10.03 -21.42
C GLY A 275 22.82 9.83 -21.09
N ILE A 276 22.28 10.53 -20.08
CA ILE A 276 20.83 10.53 -19.80
C ILE A 276 20.07 11.30 -20.88
N VAL A 277 20.58 12.45 -21.34
CA VAL A 277 19.94 13.23 -22.41
C VAL A 277 19.84 12.40 -23.69
N ASP A 278 20.91 11.71 -24.08
CA ASP A 278 20.93 10.84 -25.27
C ASP A 278 19.97 9.64 -25.17
N LEU A 279 19.65 9.18 -23.95
CA LEU A 279 18.70 8.08 -23.73
C LEU A 279 17.24 8.53 -23.72
N VAL A 280 16.98 9.82 -23.46
CA VAL A 280 15.63 10.38 -23.32
C VAL A 280 15.13 11.02 -24.63
N LEU A 281 16.05 11.45 -25.51
CA LEU A 281 15.75 11.97 -26.86
C LEU A 281 15.60 10.86 -27.89
#